data_AF-A0A951JKH4-F1
#
_entry.id   AF-A0A951JKH4-F1
#
_cell.length_a   1.000
_cell.length_b   1.000
_cell.length_c   1.000
_cell.angle_alpha   90.00
_cell.angle_beta   90.00
_cell.angle_gamma   90.00
#
_symmetry.space_group_name_H-M   'P 1'
#
loop_
_entity.id
_entity.type
_entity.pdbx_description
1 polymer ?
#
loop_
_entity_poly.entity_id
_entity_poly.type
_entity_poly.pdbx_seq_one_letter_code
_entity_poly.pdbx_strand_id
1 'polypeptide(L)'
;MKRRPIAFAYRIACLAALLCPATAAAQALEGRVTETATQQPVAGATVSLLDAGGSIVGRTVADAAGAFRLRAPGAGEFRLHADRLGYRPTLTRMVALEAEETLAVEVRMASDPVAMDTAVVGVPRQRGIAGRVLDEETGRPVGGATVTLLSSRELRAGRAVTDSAGHFHLRVRQADGYQLRAERVGYRPATSGAITVMPDDTVQVELRLSTEAVLLAPLTVVAASRQVMRDHQLAGFEWRRQRQPFGRFMGPDEIARINPFHASDVLQQMPMVRLEPGESRFDRIITLPGRRGGRCIPSVYLDGRPVRLFQGLTIDDLVSGKSVAAVELYSSASSAPGEFPPRDNWFCGVLVIWTKV
;
A
#
# COMPACT_ATOMS: atom_id res chain seq x y z
N MET A 1 -64.37 5.92 -60.02
CA MET A 1 -63.28 6.53 -60.85
C MET A 1 -61.97 6.31 -60.10
N LYS A 2 -61.04 5.46 -60.60
CA LYS A 2 -59.96 5.80 -61.56
C LYS A 2 -59.13 6.99 -61.02
N ARG A 3 -57.82 6.92 -60.75
CA ARG A 3 -56.71 6.26 -61.46
C ARG A 3 -55.51 5.97 -60.52
N ARG A 4 -54.79 4.88 -60.81
CA ARG A 4 -53.37 4.59 -60.45
C ARG A 4 -52.42 5.32 -61.44
N PRO A 5 -51.09 5.12 -61.44
CA PRO A 5 -50.04 5.14 -60.38
C PRO A 5 -48.80 5.96 -60.82
N ILE A 6 -47.80 6.20 -59.96
CA ILE A 6 -46.40 6.38 -60.40
C ILE A 6 -45.48 5.61 -59.44
N ALA A 7 -44.68 4.74 -60.05
CA ALA A 7 -43.66 3.92 -59.44
C ALA A 7 -42.41 4.74 -59.13
N PHE A 8 -41.74 4.46 -58.02
CA PHE A 8 -40.31 4.73 -57.91
C PHE A 8 -39.62 3.50 -57.32
N ALA A 9 -38.92 2.80 -58.21
CA ALA A 9 -38.06 1.69 -57.89
C ALA A 9 -36.81 2.23 -57.19
N TYR A 10 -36.56 1.79 -55.96
CA TYR A 10 -35.21 1.83 -55.40
C TYR A 10 -34.71 0.40 -55.23
N ARG A 11 -33.81 0.03 -56.14
CA ARG A 11 -32.91 -1.11 -56.02
C ARG A 11 -32.00 -0.85 -54.82
N ILE A 12 -32.24 -1.50 -53.69
CA ILE A 12 -31.21 -1.64 -52.66
C ILE A 12 -30.37 -2.84 -53.06
N ALA A 13 -29.21 -2.54 -53.66
CA ALA A 13 -28.19 -3.53 -53.97
C ALA A 13 -27.67 -4.16 -52.68
N CYS A 14 -27.67 -5.48 -52.63
CA CYS A 14 -26.93 -6.28 -51.66
C CYS A 14 -25.45 -5.92 -51.74
N LEU A 15 -24.97 -5.06 -50.84
CA LEU A 15 -23.57 -5.03 -50.47
C LEU A 15 -23.39 -6.08 -49.37
N ALA A 16 -23.31 -7.35 -49.77
CA ALA A 16 -22.70 -8.36 -48.94
C ALA A 16 -21.23 -7.95 -48.80
N ALA A 17 -20.94 -7.16 -47.77
CA ALA A 17 -19.58 -6.97 -47.32
C ALA A 17 -19.07 -8.38 -47.01
N LEU A 18 -18.26 -8.91 -47.92
CA LEU A 18 -17.32 -9.97 -47.59
C LEU A 18 -16.52 -9.42 -46.40
N LEU A 19 -16.94 -9.80 -45.19
CA LEU A 19 -16.03 -9.91 -44.09
C LEU A 19 -15.00 -10.92 -44.58
N CYS A 20 -13.90 -10.42 -45.15
CA CYS A 20 -12.65 -11.16 -45.11
C CYS A 20 -12.54 -11.59 -43.65
N PRO A 21 -12.61 -12.90 -43.31
CA PRO A 21 -12.16 -13.30 -42.02
C PRO A 21 -10.71 -12.83 -42.00
N ALA A 22 -10.42 -11.82 -41.17
CA ALA A 22 -9.04 -11.58 -40.77
C ALA A 22 -8.63 -12.92 -40.19
N THR A 23 -7.85 -13.69 -40.95
CA THR A 23 -7.28 -14.94 -40.49
C THR A 23 -6.57 -14.55 -39.21
N ALA A 24 -7.15 -14.93 -38.07
CA ALA A 24 -6.55 -14.70 -36.77
C ALA A 24 -5.30 -15.57 -36.78
N ALA A 25 -4.20 -14.97 -37.25
CA ALA A 25 -3.03 -15.69 -37.63
C ALA A 25 -2.54 -16.46 -36.39
N ALA A 26 -2.48 -17.78 -36.52
CA ALA A 26 -2.41 -18.70 -35.38
C ALA A 26 -0.99 -18.92 -34.87
N GLN A 27 -0.06 -18.03 -35.24
CA GLN A 27 1.35 -18.20 -34.90
C GLN A 27 1.55 -18.26 -33.40
N ALA A 28 2.33 -19.24 -32.98
CA ALA A 28 2.52 -19.56 -31.58
C ALA A 28 3.96 -19.94 -31.30
N LEU A 29 4.44 -19.56 -30.12
CA LEU A 29 5.64 -20.14 -29.54
C LEU A 29 5.19 -21.18 -28.53
N GLU A 30 5.57 -22.42 -28.77
CA GLU A 30 5.41 -23.52 -27.83
C GLU A 30 6.78 -23.91 -27.29
N GLY A 31 6.85 -24.29 -26.03
CA GLY A 31 8.15 -24.53 -25.45
C GLY A 31 8.11 -25.10 -24.07
N ARG A 32 9.32 -25.35 -23.56
CA ARG A 32 9.54 -25.82 -22.20
C ARG A 32 10.56 -24.92 -21.51
N VAL A 33 10.28 -24.61 -20.24
CA VAL A 33 11.24 -23.97 -19.35
C VAL A 33 11.97 -25.07 -18.57
N THR A 34 13.28 -25.13 -18.71
CA THR A 34 14.15 -26.13 -18.06
C THR A 34 15.24 -25.45 -17.25
N GLU A 35 15.69 -26.11 -16.19
CA GLU A 35 16.84 -25.66 -15.42
C GLU A 35 18.14 -26.04 -16.14
N THR A 36 19.04 -25.07 -16.32
CA THR A 36 20.30 -25.28 -17.08
C THR A 36 21.13 -26.43 -16.55
N ALA A 37 21.26 -26.57 -15.22
CA ALA A 37 22.13 -27.55 -14.57
C ALA A 37 21.54 -28.97 -14.55
N THR A 38 20.27 -29.12 -14.21
CA THR A 38 19.64 -30.44 -14.00
C THR A 38 18.77 -30.90 -15.17
N GLN A 39 18.48 -30.01 -16.13
CA GLN A 39 17.52 -30.21 -17.21
C GLN A 39 16.09 -30.52 -16.73
N GLN A 40 15.80 -30.31 -15.43
CA GLN A 40 14.46 -30.50 -14.88
C GLN A 40 13.51 -29.39 -15.32
N PRO A 41 12.20 -29.67 -15.44
CA PRO A 41 11.22 -28.65 -15.78
C PRO A 41 11.06 -27.61 -14.68
N VAL A 42 10.97 -26.33 -15.07
CA VAL A 42 10.74 -25.21 -14.16
C VAL A 42 9.26 -24.84 -14.19
N ALA A 43 8.49 -25.43 -13.28
CA ALA A 43 7.07 -25.15 -13.14
C ALA A 43 6.80 -23.75 -12.56
N GLY A 44 5.74 -23.11 -13.03
CA GLY A 44 5.28 -21.81 -12.53
C GLY A 44 6.15 -20.62 -12.97
N ALA A 45 7.06 -20.80 -13.94
CA ALA A 45 7.80 -19.70 -14.54
C ALA A 45 6.86 -18.81 -15.37
N THR A 46 6.91 -17.50 -15.15
CA THR A 46 6.18 -16.54 -15.99
C THR A 46 6.97 -16.32 -17.26
N VAL A 47 6.37 -16.63 -18.42
CA VAL A 47 6.98 -16.46 -19.74
C VAL A 47 6.27 -15.34 -20.46
N SER A 48 7.00 -14.27 -20.79
CA SER A 48 6.50 -13.11 -21.55
C SER A 48 7.09 -13.11 -22.96
N LEU A 49 6.26 -12.87 -23.96
CA LEU A 49 6.66 -12.64 -25.35
C LEU A 49 6.90 -11.14 -25.55
N LEU A 50 8.10 -10.78 -25.98
CA LEU A 50 8.50 -9.40 -26.25
C LEU A 50 8.73 -9.22 -27.76
N ASP A 51 8.24 -8.12 -28.31
CA ASP A 51 8.56 -7.71 -29.69
C ASP A 51 9.98 -7.11 -29.80
N ALA A 52 10.36 -6.73 -31.03
CA ALA A 52 11.64 -6.08 -31.32
C ALA A 52 11.88 -4.77 -30.54
N GLY A 53 10.81 -4.06 -30.17
CA GLY A 53 10.86 -2.84 -29.35
C GLY A 53 10.96 -3.11 -27.84
N GLY A 54 10.86 -4.37 -27.42
CA GLY A 54 10.85 -4.78 -26.01
C GLY A 54 9.49 -4.68 -25.33
N SER A 55 8.42 -4.39 -26.07
CA SER A 55 7.06 -4.36 -25.52
C SER A 55 6.54 -5.77 -25.31
N ILE A 56 5.86 -6.00 -24.21
CA ILE A 56 5.24 -7.31 -23.91
C ILE A 56 3.95 -7.44 -24.72
N VAL A 57 3.93 -8.38 -25.66
CA VAL A 57 2.80 -8.65 -26.56
C VAL A 57 2.02 -9.92 -26.16
N GLY A 58 2.54 -10.69 -25.22
CA GLY A 58 1.88 -11.87 -24.67
C GLY A 58 2.54 -12.34 -23.36
N ARG A 59 1.78 -13.03 -22.51
CA ARG A 59 2.29 -13.62 -21.27
C ARG A 59 1.53 -14.87 -20.88
N THR A 60 2.23 -15.85 -20.34
CA THR A 60 1.68 -17.11 -19.82
C THR A 60 2.51 -17.60 -18.64
N VAL A 61 2.06 -18.67 -17.98
CA VAL A 61 2.78 -19.36 -16.91
C VAL A 61 3.04 -20.80 -17.33
N ALA A 62 4.28 -21.26 -17.16
CA ALA A 62 4.65 -22.63 -17.45
C ALA A 62 3.98 -23.61 -16.48
N ASP A 63 3.47 -24.72 -17.00
CA ASP A 63 2.75 -25.73 -16.22
C ASP A 63 3.68 -26.60 -15.33
N ALA A 64 3.14 -27.65 -14.69
CA ALA A 64 3.91 -28.56 -13.86
C ALA A 64 5.00 -29.34 -14.63
N ALA A 65 4.81 -29.53 -15.93
CA ALA A 65 5.81 -30.09 -16.81
C ALA A 65 6.76 -29.02 -17.36
N GLY A 66 6.63 -27.75 -16.98
CA GLY A 66 7.41 -26.63 -17.50
C GLY A 66 6.98 -26.20 -18.91
N ALA A 67 5.89 -26.75 -19.46
CA ALA A 67 5.44 -26.44 -20.80
C ALA A 67 4.67 -25.11 -20.84
N PHE A 68 4.80 -24.37 -21.94
CA PHE A 68 4.10 -23.13 -22.17
C PHE A 68 3.69 -22.98 -23.64
N ARG A 69 2.65 -22.19 -23.89
CA ARG A 69 2.22 -21.75 -25.22
C ARG A 69 1.86 -20.27 -25.19
N LEU A 70 2.41 -19.51 -26.13
CA LEU A 70 2.16 -18.08 -26.34
C LEU A 70 1.74 -17.85 -27.78
N ARG A 71 0.71 -17.03 -28.02
CA ARG A 71 0.34 -16.59 -29.36
C ARG A 71 0.96 -15.24 -29.64
N ALA A 72 1.56 -15.07 -30.82
CA ALA A 72 2.07 -13.78 -31.25
C ALA A 72 0.98 -13.02 -32.04
N PRO A 73 0.88 -11.69 -31.92
CA PRO A 73 -0.16 -10.91 -32.58
C PRO A 73 -0.03 -10.84 -34.11
N GLY A 74 1.15 -11.13 -34.65
CA GLY A 74 1.45 -11.16 -36.08
C GLY A 74 2.82 -11.78 -36.34
N ALA A 75 3.19 -11.89 -37.62
CA ALA A 75 4.54 -12.27 -38.01
C ALA A 75 5.55 -11.18 -37.58
N GLY A 76 6.76 -11.57 -37.21
CA GLY A 76 7.81 -10.63 -36.78
C GLY A 76 8.88 -11.27 -35.90
N GLU A 77 9.79 -10.42 -35.41
CA GLU A 77 10.87 -10.82 -34.50
C GLU A 77 10.41 -10.72 -33.04
N PHE A 78 10.53 -11.83 -32.31
CA PHE A 78 10.17 -11.91 -30.92
C PHE A 78 11.26 -12.55 -30.07
N ARG A 79 11.25 -12.28 -28.77
CA ARG A 79 12.04 -13.01 -27.79
C ARG A 79 11.22 -13.31 -26.55
N LEU A 80 11.61 -14.33 -25.81
CA LEU A 80 10.97 -14.70 -24.56
C LEU A 80 11.75 -14.13 -23.38
N HIS A 81 11.02 -13.61 -22.40
CA HIS A 81 11.52 -13.28 -21.08
C HIS A 81 10.88 -14.20 -20.05
N ALA A 82 11.68 -15.03 -19.39
CA ALA A 82 11.23 -15.92 -18.34
C ALA A 82 11.68 -15.42 -16.97
N ASP A 83 10.74 -15.41 -16.02
CA ASP A 83 10.96 -15.01 -14.63
C ASP A 83 10.35 -16.03 -13.66
N ARG A 84 11.12 -16.39 -12.62
CA ARG A 84 10.72 -17.32 -11.57
C ARG A 84 11.59 -17.10 -10.33
N LEU A 85 10.96 -17.07 -9.15
CA LEU A 85 11.68 -17.02 -7.87
C LEU A 85 12.68 -18.18 -7.75
N GLY A 86 13.93 -17.87 -7.36
CA GLY A 86 15.03 -18.84 -7.27
C GLY A 86 15.78 -19.11 -8.58
N TYR A 87 15.41 -18.41 -9.67
CA TYR A 87 16.06 -18.50 -10.96
C TYR A 87 16.48 -17.11 -11.47
N ARG A 88 17.56 -17.05 -12.26
CA ARG A 88 17.98 -15.82 -12.92
C ARG A 88 16.97 -15.48 -14.02
N PRO A 89 16.42 -14.26 -14.06
CA PRO A 89 15.59 -13.82 -15.18
C PRO A 89 16.34 -14.01 -16.49
N THR A 90 15.73 -14.69 -17.45
CA THR A 90 16.39 -15.11 -18.69
C THR A 90 15.70 -14.50 -19.90
N LEU A 91 16.49 -13.95 -20.82
CA LEU A 91 16.03 -13.49 -22.13
C LEU A 91 16.59 -14.42 -23.21
N THR A 92 15.73 -14.89 -24.12
CA THR A 92 16.19 -15.65 -25.28
C THR A 92 16.77 -14.72 -26.36
N ARG A 93 17.44 -15.30 -27.35
CA ARG A 93 17.71 -14.61 -28.62
C ARG A 93 16.40 -14.26 -29.32
N MET A 94 16.46 -13.26 -30.21
CA MET A 94 15.37 -12.98 -31.14
C MET A 94 15.15 -14.18 -32.06
N VAL A 95 13.89 -14.45 -32.35
CA VAL A 95 13.42 -15.46 -33.29
C VAL A 95 12.40 -14.82 -34.23
N ALA A 96 12.61 -15.00 -35.53
CA ALA A 96 11.62 -14.71 -36.55
C ALA A 96 10.48 -15.72 -36.39
N LEU A 97 9.24 -15.22 -36.38
CA LEU A 97 8.05 -16.03 -36.44
C LEU A 97 7.23 -15.60 -37.67
N GLU A 98 7.02 -16.52 -38.60
CA GLU A 98 6.23 -16.29 -39.79
C GLU A 98 4.73 -16.41 -39.50
N ALA A 99 3.89 -15.93 -40.43
CA ALA A 99 2.45 -16.03 -40.28
C ALA A 99 1.99 -17.49 -40.21
N GLU A 100 1.14 -17.81 -39.23
CA GLU A 100 0.63 -19.17 -38.96
C GLU A 100 1.68 -20.21 -38.51
N GLU A 101 2.92 -19.79 -38.23
CA GLU A 101 3.99 -20.68 -37.77
C GLU A 101 3.85 -21.03 -36.28
N THR A 102 4.03 -22.31 -35.93
CA THR A 102 4.25 -22.70 -34.53
C THR A 102 5.71 -23.07 -34.32
N LEU A 103 6.45 -22.23 -33.60
CA LEU A 103 7.87 -22.40 -33.35
C LEU A 103 8.11 -23.01 -31.97
N ALA A 104 8.91 -24.09 -31.93
CA ALA A 104 9.35 -24.71 -30.70
C ALA A 104 10.56 -23.98 -30.11
N VAL A 105 10.46 -23.51 -28.86
CA VAL A 105 11.55 -22.78 -28.18
C VAL A 105 11.83 -23.39 -26.81
N GLU A 106 13.10 -23.69 -26.54
CA GLU A 106 13.55 -24.08 -25.21
C GLU A 106 14.06 -22.85 -24.44
N VAL A 107 13.57 -22.66 -23.21
CA VAL A 107 14.04 -21.60 -22.32
C VAL A 107 14.80 -22.23 -21.16
N ARG A 108 16.12 -22.07 -21.16
CA ARG A 108 16.99 -22.60 -20.09
C ARG A 108 17.25 -21.52 -19.04
N MET A 109 16.69 -21.70 -17.85
CA MET A 109 16.92 -20.80 -16.73
C MET A 109 18.04 -21.36 -15.85
N ALA A 110 19.04 -20.53 -15.56
CA ALA A 110 19.99 -20.87 -14.51
C ALA A 110 19.33 -20.62 -13.15
N SER A 111 19.37 -21.61 -12.25
CA SER A 111 19.05 -21.37 -10.84
C SER A 111 19.89 -20.19 -10.36
N ASP A 112 19.24 -19.18 -9.78
CA ASP A 112 19.90 -18.19 -8.94
C ASP A 112 19.57 -18.60 -7.52
N PRO A 113 20.26 -19.61 -6.97
CA PRO A 113 20.14 -19.83 -5.55
C PRO A 113 20.52 -18.50 -4.91
N VAL A 114 19.54 -17.83 -4.30
CA VAL A 114 19.87 -16.90 -3.22
C VAL A 114 20.71 -17.75 -2.30
N ALA A 115 22.01 -17.46 -2.25
CA ALA A 115 22.96 -18.25 -1.50
C ALA A 115 22.56 -18.17 -0.02
N MET A 116 21.70 -19.08 0.41
CA MET A 116 21.85 -19.68 1.71
C MET A 116 23.09 -20.54 1.55
N ASP A 117 24.18 -20.15 2.21
CA ASP A 117 25.31 -21.04 2.46
C ASP A 117 24.76 -22.44 2.74
N THR A 118 25.00 -23.36 1.82
CA THR A 118 24.86 -24.78 2.08
C THR A 118 25.74 -25.07 3.27
N ALA A 119 25.13 -25.47 4.39
CA ALA A 119 25.85 -26.10 5.47
C ALA A 119 26.45 -27.40 4.91
N VAL A 120 27.69 -27.32 4.45
CA VAL A 120 28.58 -28.47 4.42
C VAL A 120 28.56 -29.01 5.85
N VAL A 121 28.14 -30.25 6.04
CA VAL A 121 28.46 -31.01 7.26
C VAL A 121 29.96 -31.29 7.20
N GLY A 122 30.72 -30.26 7.51
CA GLY A 122 32.08 -30.32 7.95
C GLY A 122 32.06 -29.24 8.98
N VAL A 123 31.86 -29.63 10.25
CA VAL A 123 31.64 -28.73 11.40
C VAL A 123 32.53 -27.51 11.22
N PRO A 124 32.03 -26.42 10.62
CA PRO A 124 32.80 -25.22 10.66
C PRO A 124 32.60 -24.85 12.11
N ARG A 125 33.69 -24.61 12.85
CA ARG A 125 33.60 -23.96 14.15
C ARG A 125 33.03 -22.55 13.89
N GLN A 126 31.74 -22.48 13.58
CA GLN A 126 31.03 -21.27 13.22
C GLN A 126 30.76 -20.60 14.55
N ARG A 127 31.49 -19.52 14.78
CA ARG A 127 31.16 -18.57 15.83
C ARG A 127 29.70 -18.21 15.73
N GLY A 128 28.96 -18.55 16.76
CA GLY A 128 27.52 -18.47 16.69
C GLY A 128 26.87 -18.66 18.04
N ILE A 129 25.63 -18.22 18.14
CA ILE A 129 24.78 -18.53 19.25
C ILE A 129 23.64 -19.37 18.70
N ALA A 130 23.58 -20.61 19.14
CA ALA A 130 22.48 -21.51 18.84
C ALA A 130 21.66 -21.71 20.10
N GLY A 131 20.40 -22.08 19.94
CA GLY A 131 19.55 -22.19 21.10
C GLY A 131 18.14 -22.60 20.79
N ARG A 132 17.33 -22.63 21.84
CA ARG A 132 15.90 -22.91 21.77
C ARG A 132 15.11 -21.91 22.59
N VAL A 133 13.91 -21.59 22.10
CA VAL A 133 12.94 -20.79 22.83
C VAL A 133 11.83 -21.71 23.32
N LEU A 134 11.62 -21.73 24.63
CA LEU A 134 10.59 -22.53 25.29
C LEU A 134 9.58 -21.63 25.98
N ASP A 135 8.36 -22.12 26.07
CA ASP A 135 7.31 -21.57 26.90
C ASP A 135 7.66 -21.87 28.37
N GLU A 136 7.71 -20.85 29.22
CA GLU A 136 8.18 -20.97 30.60
C GLU A 136 7.25 -21.84 31.46
N GLU A 137 5.94 -21.75 31.22
CA GLU A 137 4.90 -22.44 31.99
C GLU A 137 4.76 -23.90 31.53
N THR A 138 4.68 -24.13 30.23
CA THR A 138 4.39 -25.45 29.65
C THR A 138 5.64 -26.23 29.26
N GLY A 139 6.80 -25.57 29.17
CA GLY A 139 8.06 -26.16 28.69
C GLY A 139 8.06 -26.51 27.20
N ARG A 140 7.01 -26.18 26.45
CA ARG A 140 6.86 -26.51 25.03
C ARG A 140 7.72 -25.58 24.15
N PRO A 141 8.19 -26.04 22.98
CA PRO A 141 8.93 -25.18 22.06
C PRO A 141 8.05 -24.07 21.48
N VAL A 142 8.60 -22.85 21.43
CA VAL A 142 7.92 -21.69 20.86
C VAL A 142 8.48 -21.43 19.47
N GLY A 143 7.78 -21.94 18.45
CA GLY A 143 8.18 -21.73 17.06
C GLY A 143 7.70 -20.42 16.47
N GLY A 144 8.51 -19.81 15.61
CA GLY A 144 8.30 -18.50 14.98
C GLY A 144 8.48 -17.29 15.91
N ALA A 145 9.19 -17.43 17.03
CA ALA A 145 9.66 -16.31 17.84
C ALA A 145 10.80 -15.60 17.11
N THR A 146 10.80 -14.27 17.10
CA THR A 146 11.94 -13.48 16.62
C THR A 146 12.99 -13.39 17.71
N VAL A 147 14.20 -13.89 17.45
CA VAL A 147 15.36 -13.74 18.34
C VAL A 147 16.31 -12.71 17.74
N THR A 148 16.56 -11.63 18.48
CA THR A 148 17.44 -10.53 18.08
C THR A 148 18.72 -10.56 18.91
N LEU A 149 19.87 -10.53 18.25
CA LEU A 149 21.18 -10.39 18.87
C LEU A 149 21.52 -8.91 19.02
N LEU A 150 21.74 -8.46 20.24
CA LEU A 150 22.13 -7.09 20.58
C LEU A 150 23.57 -7.07 21.09
N SER A 151 24.40 -6.15 20.61
CA SER A 151 25.74 -5.95 21.16
C SER A 151 25.69 -5.25 22.52
N SER A 152 26.85 -5.15 23.18
CA SER A 152 27.02 -4.41 24.44
C SER A 152 26.58 -2.92 24.38
N ARG A 153 26.42 -2.37 23.17
CA ARG A 153 25.92 -1.00 22.91
C ARG A 153 24.46 -0.95 22.45
N GLU A 154 23.72 -2.04 22.67
CA GLU A 154 22.32 -2.24 22.24
C GLU A 154 22.09 -2.15 20.71
N LEU A 155 23.15 -2.25 19.91
CA LEU A 155 23.04 -2.28 18.45
C LEU A 155 22.67 -3.68 17.99
N ARG A 156 21.74 -3.78 17.03
CA ARG A 156 21.35 -5.06 16.44
C ARG A 156 22.49 -5.65 15.62
N ALA A 157 23.05 -6.76 16.11
CA ALA A 157 24.13 -7.50 15.46
C ALA A 157 23.63 -8.70 14.63
N GLY A 158 22.39 -9.13 14.84
CA GLY A 158 21.78 -10.24 14.10
C GLY A 158 20.30 -10.47 14.45
N ARG A 159 19.61 -11.24 13.62
CA ARG A 159 18.22 -11.65 13.84
C ARG A 159 17.98 -13.05 13.26
N ALA A 160 17.21 -13.86 13.98
CA ALA A 160 16.74 -15.17 13.56
C ALA A 160 15.26 -15.34 13.94
N VAL A 161 14.60 -16.30 13.32
CA VAL A 161 13.24 -16.72 13.68
C VAL A 161 13.31 -18.18 14.08
N THR A 162 12.69 -18.55 15.19
CA THR A 162 12.71 -19.95 15.65
C THR A 162 11.91 -20.86 14.73
N ASP A 163 12.37 -22.09 14.54
CA ASP A 163 11.62 -23.12 13.80
C ASP A 163 10.46 -23.70 14.63
N SER A 164 9.69 -24.63 14.06
CA SER A 164 8.56 -25.27 14.77
C SER A 164 8.96 -26.04 16.05
N ALA A 165 10.22 -26.43 16.17
CA ALA A 165 10.78 -27.07 17.35
C ALA A 165 11.47 -26.06 18.30
N GLY A 166 11.31 -24.76 18.05
CA GLY A 166 11.80 -23.68 18.88
C GLY A 166 13.27 -23.33 18.67
N HIS A 167 13.97 -23.97 17.74
CA HIS A 167 15.41 -23.77 17.54
C HIS A 167 15.72 -22.51 16.75
N PHE A 168 16.84 -21.87 17.07
CA PHE A 168 17.42 -20.78 16.28
C PHE A 168 18.94 -20.89 16.20
N HIS A 169 19.53 -20.24 15.21
CA HIS A 169 20.96 -20.06 15.09
C HIS A 169 21.27 -18.64 14.61
N LEU A 170 22.17 -17.95 15.32
CA LEU A 170 22.65 -16.61 15.01
C LEU A 170 24.15 -16.65 14.78
N ARG A 171 24.60 -16.11 13.65
CA ARG A 171 26.03 -15.98 13.35
C ARG A 171 26.60 -14.75 14.05
N VAL A 172 27.76 -14.90 14.68
CA VAL A 172 28.44 -13.81 15.39
C VAL A 172 29.68 -13.40 14.60
N ARG A 173 29.74 -12.13 14.20
CA ARG A 173 30.81 -11.60 13.32
C ARG A 173 32.02 -11.06 14.08
N GLN A 174 31.84 -10.64 15.32
CA GLN A 174 32.88 -10.03 16.15
C GLN A 174 32.82 -10.62 17.56
N ALA A 175 33.96 -10.74 18.24
CA ALA A 175 33.96 -11.12 19.65
C ALA A 175 33.56 -9.88 20.47
N ASP A 176 32.40 -9.93 21.11
CA ASP A 176 31.83 -8.88 21.97
C ASP A 176 30.94 -9.55 23.03
N GLY A 177 30.52 -8.79 24.03
CA GLY A 177 29.41 -9.15 24.90
C GLY A 177 28.08 -8.95 24.17
N TYR A 178 27.26 -9.98 24.14
CA TYR A 178 25.97 -9.98 23.46
C TYR A 178 24.81 -10.24 24.40
N GLN A 179 23.63 -9.74 24.07
CA GLN A 179 22.37 -10.16 24.68
C GLN A 179 21.43 -10.67 23.60
N LEU A 180 20.64 -11.68 23.93
CA LEU A 180 19.55 -12.15 23.08
C LEU A 180 18.24 -11.59 23.61
N ARG A 181 17.43 -11.02 22.71
CA ARG A 181 16.04 -10.65 22.99
C ARG A 181 15.11 -11.49 22.13
N ALA A 182 14.26 -12.30 22.76
CA ALA A 182 13.25 -13.10 22.09
C ALA A 182 11.87 -12.46 22.22
N GLU A 183 11.15 -12.41 21.10
CA GLU A 183 9.82 -11.81 20.99
C GLU A 183 8.89 -12.71 20.20
N ARG A 184 7.69 -12.94 20.73
CA ARG A 184 6.61 -13.65 20.06
C ARG A 184 5.29 -13.04 20.48
N VAL A 185 4.37 -12.87 19.54
CA VAL A 185 3.00 -12.40 19.84
C VAL A 185 2.37 -13.35 20.87
N GLY A 186 1.83 -12.80 21.95
CA GLY A 186 1.24 -13.57 23.06
C GLY A 186 2.21 -13.90 24.21
N TYR A 187 3.48 -13.51 24.11
CA TYR A 187 4.50 -13.73 25.15
C TYR A 187 5.14 -12.41 25.58
N ARG A 188 5.60 -12.34 26.83
CA ARG A 188 6.44 -11.22 27.29
C ARG A 188 7.83 -11.32 26.63
N PRO A 189 8.39 -10.22 26.06
CA PRO A 189 9.76 -10.24 25.58
C PRO A 189 10.73 -10.66 26.69
N ALA A 190 11.56 -11.66 26.41
CA ALA A 190 12.62 -12.08 27.32
C ALA A 190 13.99 -11.64 26.78
N THR A 191 14.83 -11.12 27.66
CA THR A 191 16.21 -10.77 27.36
C THR A 191 17.15 -11.62 28.19
N SER A 192 18.16 -12.23 27.57
CA SER A 192 19.18 -12.99 28.28
C SER A 192 20.11 -12.08 29.10
N GLY A 193 20.86 -12.68 30.03
CA GLY A 193 22.09 -12.06 30.53
C GLY A 193 23.11 -11.82 29.41
N ALA A 194 24.20 -11.12 29.75
CA ALA A 194 25.32 -10.94 28.83
C ALA A 194 26.00 -12.27 28.51
N ILE A 195 26.17 -12.55 27.22
CA ILE A 195 26.79 -13.75 26.67
C ILE A 195 28.08 -13.30 26.00
N THR A 196 29.20 -13.81 26.50
CA THR A 196 30.51 -13.57 25.88
C THR A 196 30.76 -14.67 24.86
N VAL A 197 30.88 -14.31 23.58
CA VAL A 197 31.17 -15.29 22.51
C VAL A 197 32.65 -15.25 22.20
N MET A 198 33.34 -16.35 22.52
CA MET A 198 34.77 -16.46 22.29
C MET A 198 35.11 -16.81 20.85
N PRO A 199 36.36 -16.54 20.45
CA PRO A 199 36.90 -16.97 19.19
C PRO A 199 36.78 -18.47 18.97
N ASP A 200 35.80 -18.89 18.17
CA ASP A 200 35.54 -20.27 17.68
C ASP A 200 34.52 -21.09 18.48
N ASP A 201 33.82 -20.46 19.41
CA ASP A 201 32.76 -21.10 20.19
C ASP A 201 31.37 -20.94 19.58
N THR A 202 30.59 -22.02 19.63
CA THR A 202 29.13 -21.96 19.50
C THR A 202 28.52 -22.03 20.90
N VAL A 203 27.90 -20.94 21.34
CA VAL A 203 27.24 -20.90 22.66
C VAL A 203 25.81 -21.41 22.51
N GLN A 204 25.42 -22.36 23.37
CA GLN A 204 24.05 -22.85 23.46
C GLN A 204 23.27 -22.03 24.49
N VAL A 205 22.11 -21.50 24.10
CA VAL A 205 21.26 -20.68 24.99
C VAL A 205 19.83 -21.18 24.97
N GLU A 206 19.25 -21.32 26.15
CA GLU A 206 17.82 -21.53 26.31
C GLU A 206 17.17 -20.21 26.74
N LEU A 207 16.18 -19.76 25.96
CA LEU A 207 15.34 -18.61 26.32
C LEU A 207 13.97 -19.12 26.72
N ARG A 208 13.48 -18.65 27.86
CA ARG A 208 12.13 -18.94 28.35
C ARG A 208 11.27 -17.71 28.18
N LEU A 209 10.15 -17.89 27.49
CA LEU A 209 9.14 -16.86 27.32
C LEU A 209 7.97 -17.17 28.25
N SER A 210 7.64 -16.24 29.14
CA SER A 210 6.41 -16.34 29.91
C SER A 210 5.21 -15.86 29.10
N THR A 211 4.12 -16.61 29.23
CA THR A 211 2.76 -16.24 28.85
C THR A 211 2.14 -15.24 29.83
N GLU A 212 2.90 -14.80 30.86
CA GLU A 212 2.57 -13.71 31.75
C GLU A 212 2.55 -12.41 30.94
N ALA A 213 1.47 -12.31 30.16
CA ALA A 213 1.16 -11.19 29.33
C ALA A 213 1.11 -9.99 30.26
N VAL A 214 1.76 -8.90 29.83
CA VAL A 214 1.03 -7.64 29.96
C VAL A 214 -0.33 -7.96 29.36
N LEU A 215 -1.38 -7.96 30.18
CA LEU A 215 -2.71 -7.75 29.68
C LEU A 215 -2.61 -6.44 28.89
N LEU A 216 -2.30 -6.52 27.60
CA LEU A 216 -3.10 -5.77 26.68
C LEU A 216 -4.47 -6.38 26.90
N ALA A 217 -5.28 -5.69 27.71
CA ALA A 217 -6.72 -5.74 27.58
C ALA A 217 -7.00 -5.89 26.08
N PRO A 218 -7.88 -6.82 25.66
CA PRO A 218 -8.00 -7.24 24.28
C PRO A 218 -7.78 -6.05 23.37
N LEU A 219 -6.92 -6.18 22.36
CA LEU A 219 -7.03 -5.30 21.19
C LEU A 219 -8.34 -5.70 20.51
N THR A 220 -9.47 -5.38 21.16
CA THR A 220 -10.58 -4.80 20.45
C THR A 220 -9.94 -3.78 19.54
N VAL A 221 -10.15 -3.94 18.23
CA VAL A 221 -10.43 -2.74 17.48
C VAL A 221 -11.68 -2.16 18.15
N VAL A 222 -11.51 -1.46 19.28
CA VAL A 222 -12.33 -0.30 19.52
C VAL A 222 -11.91 0.51 18.32
N ALA A 223 -12.73 0.51 17.26
CA ALA A 223 -12.71 1.64 16.34
C ALA A 223 -12.68 2.81 17.29
N ALA A 224 -11.50 3.43 17.49
CA ALA A 224 -11.19 4.19 18.71
C ALA A 224 -12.44 4.98 18.99
N SER A 225 -13.14 4.63 20.10
CA SER A 225 -14.57 4.93 20.27
C SER A 225 -14.76 6.31 19.68
N ARG A 226 -15.75 6.56 18.81
CA ARG A 226 -15.83 7.85 18.12
C ARG A 226 -15.61 9.01 19.13
N GLN A 227 -15.96 8.80 20.40
CA GLN A 227 -15.61 9.62 21.57
C GLN A 227 -14.11 9.86 21.81
N VAL A 228 -13.29 8.83 21.93
CA VAL A 228 -11.84 8.96 22.14
C VAL A 228 -11.16 9.68 20.97
N MET A 229 -11.58 9.41 19.73
CA MET A 229 -11.08 10.15 18.56
C MET A 229 -11.53 11.61 18.58
N ARG A 230 -12.79 11.88 18.94
CA ARG A 230 -13.32 13.24 19.15
C ARG A 230 -12.52 13.99 20.20
N ASP A 231 -12.30 13.38 21.36
CA ASP A 231 -11.62 14.00 22.49
C ASP A 231 -10.19 14.37 22.10
N HIS A 232 -9.51 13.50 21.33
CA HIS A 232 -8.19 13.82 20.78
C HIS A 232 -8.23 14.94 19.74
N GLN A 233 -9.23 14.95 18.85
CA GLN A 233 -9.37 16.00 17.82
C GLN A 233 -9.69 17.37 18.43
N LEU A 234 -10.60 17.42 19.42
CA LEU A 234 -10.94 18.62 20.17
C LEU A 234 -9.78 19.08 21.07
N ALA A 235 -9.02 18.16 21.67
CA ALA A 235 -7.79 18.50 22.37
C ALA A 235 -6.75 19.15 21.45
N GLY A 236 -6.62 18.66 20.21
CA GLY A 236 -5.80 19.29 19.18
C GLY A 236 -6.28 20.71 18.82
N PHE A 237 -7.59 20.88 18.65
CA PHE A 237 -8.21 22.19 18.46
C PHE A 237 -7.89 23.14 19.62
N GLU A 238 -8.07 22.71 20.87
CA GLU A 238 -7.81 23.52 22.06
C GLU A 238 -6.34 23.91 22.17
N TRP A 239 -5.44 22.97 21.89
CA TRP A 239 -4.00 23.24 21.84
C TRP A 239 -3.67 24.33 20.82
N ARG A 240 -4.25 24.26 19.62
CA ARG A 240 -4.05 25.28 18.57
C ARG A 240 -4.67 26.61 18.98
N ARG A 241 -5.90 26.61 19.48
CA ARG A 241 -6.59 27.82 19.98
C ARG A 241 -5.76 28.59 21.01
N GLN A 242 -5.05 27.89 21.89
CA GLN A 242 -4.23 28.51 22.94
C GLN A 242 -2.85 28.99 22.46
N ARG A 243 -2.28 28.36 21.42
CA ARG A 243 -0.87 28.54 21.03
C ARG A 243 -0.66 29.16 19.65
N GLN A 244 -1.66 29.19 18.78
CA GLN A 244 -1.55 29.70 17.40
C GLN A 244 -2.08 31.14 17.30
N PRO A 245 -1.21 32.14 17.11
CA PRO A 245 -1.62 33.55 17.12
C PRO A 245 -2.38 34.00 15.86
N PHE A 246 -2.27 33.25 14.75
CA PHE A 246 -2.81 33.65 13.43
C PHE A 246 -4.14 32.98 13.04
N GLY A 247 -4.60 32.01 13.84
CA GLY A 247 -5.91 31.39 13.63
C GLY A 247 -7.04 32.20 14.28
N ARG A 248 -8.25 32.03 13.74
CA ARG A 248 -9.50 32.43 14.38
C ARG A 248 -10.25 31.16 14.76
N PHE A 249 -10.64 31.07 16.03
CA PHE A 249 -11.19 29.85 16.60
C PHE A 249 -12.56 30.12 17.19
N MET A 250 -13.46 29.17 17.04
CA MET A 250 -14.76 29.18 17.70
C MET A 250 -14.98 27.82 18.35
N GLY A 251 -15.11 27.81 19.67
CA GLY A 251 -15.25 26.59 20.45
C GLY A 251 -16.71 26.20 20.74
N PRO A 252 -16.91 25.06 21.43
CA PRO A 252 -18.24 24.50 21.71
C PRO A 252 -19.19 25.48 22.40
N ASP A 253 -18.73 26.22 23.41
CA ASP A 253 -19.57 27.15 24.17
C ASP A 253 -20.05 28.33 23.33
N GLU A 254 -19.21 28.81 22.42
CA GLU A 254 -19.55 29.90 21.50
C GLU A 254 -20.59 29.43 20.48
N ILE A 255 -20.41 28.22 19.94
CA ILE A 255 -21.33 27.62 18.97
C ILE A 255 -22.67 27.28 19.61
N ALA A 256 -22.67 26.80 20.85
CA ALA A 256 -23.89 26.49 21.59
C ALA A 256 -24.79 27.73 21.75
N ARG A 257 -24.20 28.92 21.92
CA ARG A 257 -24.95 30.19 22.00
C ARG A 257 -25.58 30.62 20.67
N ILE A 258 -24.99 30.22 19.54
CA ILE A 258 -25.55 30.49 18.20
C ILE A 258 -26.79 29.63 17.93
N ASN A 259 -26.86 28.42 18.54
CA ASN A 259 -27.89 27.41 18.27
C ASN A 259 -28.15 27.19 16.76
N PRO A 260 -27.10 26.86 15.98
CA PRO A 260 -27.15 26.85 14.52
C PRO A 260 -28.00 25.70 13.98
N PHE A 261 -28.76 25.97 12.91
CA PHE A 261 -29.44 24.93 12.13
C PHE A 261 -28.55 24.45 10.98
N HIS A 262 -27.88 25.37 10.29
CA HIS A 262 -26.92 25.10 9.21
C HIS A 262 -25.48 25.34 9.67
N ALA A 263 -24.50 24.68 9.05
CA ALA A 263 -23.10 24.93 9.36
C ALA A 263 -22.67 26.34 8.96
N SER A 264 -23.20 26.86 7.85
CA SER A 264 -23.02 28.23 7.41
C SER A 264 -23.49 29.26 8.46
N ASP A 265 -24.44 28.91 9.34
CA ASP A 265 -24.89 29.79 10.43
C ASP A 265 -23.82 30.02 11.50
N VAL A 266 -22.95 29.02 11.71
CA VAL A 266 -21.75 29.15 12.56
C VAL A 266 -20.69 29.95 11.82
N LEU A 267 -20.45 29.60 10.56
CA LEU A 267 -19.33 30.11 9.79
C LEU A 267 -19.46 31.60 9.47
N GLN A 268 -20.67 32.09 9.22
CA GLN A 268 -20.93 33.52 9.02
C GLN A 268 -20.61 34.38 10.26
N GLN A 269 -20.54 33.79 11.46
CA GLN A 269 -20.14 34.50 12.68
C GLN A 269 -18.62 34.65 12.78
N MET A 270 -17.84 33.94 11.96
CA MET A 270 -16.40 34.09 11.94
C MET A 270 -15.99 35.35 11.18
N PRO A 271 -15.07 36.16 11.71
CA PRO A 271 -14.52 37.31 11.00
C PRO A 271 -13.94 36.90 9.65
N MET A 272 -14.18 37.71 8.61
CA MET A 272 -13.75 37.53 7.21
C MET A 272 -14.56 36.51 6.40
N VAL A 273 -15.30 35.59 7.02
CA VAL A 273 -16.19 34.70 6.29
C VAL A 273 -17.35 35.50 5.69
N ARG A 274 -17.64 35.23 4.42
CA ARG A 274 -18.86 35.69 3.76
C ARG A 274 -19.56 34.50 3.11
N LEU A 275 -20.87 34.63 3.00
CA LEU A 275 -21.72 33.71 2.29
C LEU A 275 -22.15 34.39 0.99
N GLU A 276 -21.86 33.73 -0.13
CA GLU A 276 -22.26 34.17 -1.46
C GLU A 276 -23.24 33.15 -2.05
N PRO A 277 -24.22 33.59 -2.87
CA PRO A 277 -25.13 32.67 -3.55
C PRO A 277 -24.35 31.72 -4.47
N GLY A 278 -24.76 30.46 -4.54
CA GLY A 278 -24.24 29.48 -5.50
C GLY A 278 -25.04 29.38 -6.78
N GLU A 279 -25.04 28.19 -7.40
CA GLU A 279 -25.79 27.93 -8.64
C GLU A 279 -27.30 28.00 -8.39
N SER A 280 -27.74 27.49 -7.23
CA SER A 280 -29.10 27.67 -6.73
C SER A 280 -29.18 28.86 -5.77
N ARG A 281 -30.35 29.52 -5.72
CA ARG A 281 -30.64 30.62 -4.77
C ARG A 281 -30.57 30.19 -3.29
N PHE A 282 -30.57 28.88 -3.04
CA PHE A 282 -30.49 28.30 -1.70
C PHE A 282 -29.05 27.92 -1.31
N ASP A 283 -28.13 27.88 -2.27
CA ASP A 283 -26.75 27.51 -2.03
C ASP A 283 -26.02 28.67 -1.33
N ARG A 284 -25.36 28.36 -0.23
CA ARG A 284 -24.57 29.32 0.56
C ARG A 284 -23.10 28.95 0.44
N ILE A 285 -22.41 29.54 -0.53
CA ILE A 285 -20.98 29.32 -0.76
C ILE A 285 -20.18 30.15 0.24
N ILE A 286 -19.27 29.52 0.96
CA ILE A 286 -18.36 30.22 1.85
C ILE A 286 -17.20 30.79 1.07
N THR A 287 -16.99 32.09 1.21
CA THR A 287 -15.83 32.76 0.64
C THR A 287 -15.07 33.59 1.66
N LEU A 288 -13.76 33.66 1.45
CA LEU A 288 -12.84 34.50 2.17
C LEU A 288 -12.35 35.65 1.28
N PRO A 289 -11.80 36.73 1.85
CA PRO A 289 -11.09 37.75 1.09
C PRO A 289 -9.90 37.11 0.35
N GLY A 290 -9.88 37.29 -0.97
CA GLY A 290 -8.80 36.86 -1.85
C GLY A 290 -7.85 38.00 -2.22
N ARG A 291 -6.98 37.75 -3.20
CA ARG A 291 -6.06 38.78 -3.72
C ARG A 291 -6.82 39.85 -4.51
N ARG A 292 -6.27 41.08 -4.53
CA ARG A 292 -6.80 42.24 -5.28
C ARG A 292 -8.27 42.59 -4.96
N GLY A 293 -8.71 42.35 -3.73
CA GLY A 293 -10.08 42.65 -3.31
C GLY A 293 -11.14 41.66 -3.81
N GLY A 294 -10.74 40.60 -4.52
CA GLY A 294 -11.63 39.51 -4.92
C GLY A 294 -11.98 38.58 -3.75
N ARG A 295 -12.81 37.57 -4.03
CA ARG A 295 -13.20 36.51 -3.09
C ARG A 295 -12.60 35.17 -3.52
N CYS A 296 -12.43 34.27 -2.57
CA CYS A 296 -11.92 32.93 -2.85
C CYS A 296 -12.60 31.88 -1.97
N ILE A 297 -12.71 30.66 -2.49
CA ILE A 297 -13.20 29.51 -1.73
C ILE A 297 -12.01 28.92 -0.95
N PRO A 298 -12.12 28.80 0.39
CA PRO A 298 -11.05 28.24 1.20
C PRO A 298 -10.87 26.74 0.97
N SER A 299 -9.69 26.22 1.30
CA SER A 299 -9.54 24.76 1.46
C SER A 299 -10.31 24.34 2.72
N VAL A 300 -11.21 23.37 2.60
CA VAL A 300 -12.06 22.92 3.70
C VAL A 300 -11.60 21.56 4.23
N TYR A 301 -11.53 21.44 5.55
CA TYR A 301 -11.29 20.19 6.25
C TYR A 301 -12.45 19.89 7.19
N LEU A 302 -12.94 18.65 7.17
CA LEU A 302 -13.95 18.14 8.08
C LEU A 302 -13.33 16.99 8.89
N ASP A 303 -13.29 17.13 10.21
CA ASP A 303 -12.70 16.17 11.14
C ASP A 303 -11.26 15.76 10.75
N GLY A 304 -10.47 16.74 10.30
CA GLY A 304 -9.09 16.56 9.88
C GLY A 304 -8.91 15.97 8.46
N ARG A 305 -10.00 15.73 7.73
CA ARG A 305 -9.95 15.22 6.35
C ARG A 305 -10.29 16.33 5.35
N PRO A 306 -9.55 16.47 4.25
CA PRO A 306 -9.85 17.48 3.24
C PRO A 306 -11.16 17.13 2.52
N VAL A 307 -12.01 18.12 2.32
CA VAL A 307 -13.25 17.99 1.54
C VAL A 307 -13.22 19.01 0.41
N ARG A 308 -13.57 18.56 -0.80
CA ARG A 308 -13.73 19.45 -1.95
C ARG A 308 -15.19 19.84 -2.08
N LEU A 309 -15.45 21.14 -2.11
CA LEU A 309 -16.74 21.68 -2.51
C LEU A 309 -16.74 21.76 -4.04
N PHE A 310 -17.60 21.00 -4.72
CA PHE A 310 -17.72 20.99 -6.18
C PHE A 310 -19.20 20.94 -6.58
N GLN A 311 -19.54 21.54 -7.73
CA GLN A 311 -20.84 21.38 -8.43
C GLN A 311 -22.08 21.36 -7.52
N GLY A 312 -22.39 22.49 -6.87
CA GLY A 312 -23.58 22.62 -6.02
C GLY A 312 -23.48 21.97 -4.64
N LEU A 313 -22.40 21.25 -4.32
CA LEU A 313 -22.16 20.73 -2.97
C LEU A 313 -21.65 21.85 -2.05
N THR A 314 -22.49 22.27 -1.11
CA THR A 314 -22.18 23.30 -0.11
C THR A 314 -21.72 22.69 1.21
N ILE A 315 -21.30 23.53 2.16
CA ILE A 315 -20.96 23.03 3.50
C ILE A 315 -22.18 22.48 4.23
N ASP A 316 -23.36 23.03 3.94
CA ASP A 316 -24.59 22.70 4.65
C ASP A 316 -25.11 21.31 4.25
N ASP A 317 -24.73 20.85 3.04
CA ASP A 317 -24.99 19.48 2.57
C ASP A 317 -24.08 18.45 3.24
N LEU A 318 -22.92 18.89 3.73
CA LEU A 318 -21.89 18.03 4.33
C LEU A 318 -22.04 17.89 5.84
N VAL A 319 -22.43 18.97 6.52
CA VAL A 319 -22.53 19.00 7.98
C VAL A 319 -23.69 19.87 8.45
N SER A 320 -24.51 19.31 9.33
CA SER A 320 -25.58 20.04 10.01
C SER A 320 -25.00 21.02 11.02
N GLY A 321 -25.61 22.20 11.18
CA GLY A 321 -25.18 23.20 12.17
C GLY A 321 -25.15 22.63 13.59
N LYS A 322 -26.14 21.81 13.95
CA LYS A 322 -26.21 21.16 15.27
C LYS A 322 -25.01 20.26 15.54
N SER A 323 -24.49 19.64 14.48
CA SER A 323 -23.34 18.75 14.52
C SER A 323 -22.00 19.48 14.52
N VAL A 324 -21.93 20.81 14.43
CA VAL A 324 -20.64 21.52 14.53
C VAL A 324 -20.21 21.62 15.99
N ALA A 325 -19.02 21.11 16.32
CA ALA A 325 -18.40 21.17 17.64
C ALA A 325 -17.44 22.34 17.81
N ALA A 326 -16.60 22.57 16.80
CA ALA A 326 -15.59 23.64 16.81
C ALA A 326 -15.21 24.01 15.38
N VAL A 327 -14.71 25.25 15.19
CA VAL A 327 -14.23 25.73 13.89
C VAL A 327 -12.92 26.50 14.03
N GLU A 328 -12.01 26.26 13.09
CA GLU A 328 -10.74 26.98 12.93
C GLU A 328 -10.69 27.64 11.55
N LEU A 329 -10.35 28.92 11.51
CA LEU A 329 -10.17 29.69 10.29
C LEU A 329 -8.76 30.28 10.26
N TYR A 330 -8.05 29.94 9.19
CA TYR A 330 -6.74 30.47 8.85
C TYR A 330 -6.89 31.34 7.61
N SER A 331 -6.57 32.62 7.73
CA SER A 331 -6.83 33.63 6.68
C SER A 331 -5.97 33.43 5.42
N SER A 332 -4.85 32.72 5.54
CA SER A 332 -4.00 32.36 4.41
C SER A 332 -3.47 30.93 4.54
N ALA A 333 -3.12 30.35 3.40
CA ALA A 333 -2.39 29.09 3.29
C ALA A 333 -1.15 28.99 4.20
N SER A 334 -0.42 30.09 4.37
CA SER A 334 0.81 30.14 5.19
C SER A 334 0.56 30.20 6.69
N SER A 335 -0.65 30.60 7.10
CA SER A 335 -1.05 30.66 8.51
C SER A 335 -1.59 29.34 9.03
N ALA A 336 -1.93 28.40 8.14
CA ALA A 336 -2.45 27.10 8.49
C ALA A 336 -1.33 26.17 9.00
N PRO A 337 -1.59 25.34 10.02
CA PRO A 337 -0.71 24.26 10.45
C PRO A 337 -0.38 23.29 9.29
N GLY A 338 0.80 22.67 9.33
CA GLY A 338 1.24 21.73 8.29
C GLY A 338 0.36 20.49 8.13
N GLU A 339 -0.45 20.16 9.13
CA GLU A 339 -1.48 19.10 9.07
C GLU A 339 -2.68 19.47 8.19
N PHE A 340 -2.87 20.75 7.87
CA PHE A 340 -3.93 21.26 7.00
C PHE A 340 -3.36 21.98 5.78
N PRO A 341 -2.64 21.28 4.89
CA PRO A 341 -2.06 21.91 3.71
C PRO A 341 -3.17 22.43 2.78
N PRO A 342 -2.97 23.58 2.11
CA PRO A 342 -3.90 24.05 1.08
C PRO A 342 -3.95 23.05 -0.06
N ARG A 343 -5.14 22.79 -0.62
CA ARG A 343 -5.32 21.79 -1.68
C ARG A 343 -5.77 22.36 -3.01
N ASP A 344 -6.84 23.15 -3.00
CA ASP A 344 -7.47 23.61 -4.24
C ASP A 344 -7.09 25.05 -4.59
N ASN A 345 -6.81 25.88 -3.57
CA ASN A 345 -6.44 27.27 -3.75
C ASN A 345 -5.34 27.68 -2.76
N TRP A 346 -4.08 27.54 -3.18
CA TRP A 346 -2.89 27.92 -2.40
C TRP A 346 -2.82 29.40 -2.00
N PHE A 347 -3.67 30.25 -2.57
CA PHE A 347 -3.74 31.67 -2.24
C PHE A 347 -4.93 32.03 -1.36
N CYS A 348 -5.80 31.07 -1.03
CA CYS A 348 -6.92 31.25 -0.13
C CYS A 348 -6.62 30.69 1.27
N GLY A 349 -7.48 31.03 2.23
CA GLY A 349 -7.40 30.51 3.59
C GLY A 349 -7.79 29.03 3.71
N VAL A 350 -7.65 28.52 4.93
CA VAL A 350 -8.04 27.15 5.31
C VAL A 350 -9.12 27.23 6.36
N LEU A 351 -10.18 26.47 6.17
CA LEU A 351 -11.30 26.33 7.09
C LEU A 351 -11.35 24.89 7.60
N VAL A 352 -11.30 24.70 8.92
CA VAL A 352 -11.36 23.37 9.56
C VAL A 352 -12.59 23.30 10.46
N ILE A 353 -13.40 22.28 10.27
CA ILE A 353 -14.65 22.06 10.98
C ILE A 353 -14.55 20.73 11.73
N TRP A 354 -14.85 20.76 13.01
CA TRP A 354 -14.89 19.58 13.89
C TRP A 354 -16.33 19.28 14.25
N THR A 355 -16.74 18.01 14.21
CA THR A 355 -18.13 17.61 14.43
C THR A 355 -18.40 16.99 15.81
N LYS A 356 -19.59 17.25 16.33
CA LYS A 356 -20.25 16.51 17.40
C LYS A 356 -20.81 15.25 16.74
N VAL A 357 -20.27 14.09 17.08
CA VAL A 357 -20.73 12.80 16.55
C VAL A 357 -22.05 12.41 17.20
#